data_AF-A0A1F8RTL7-F1
#
_entry.id   AF-A0A1F8RTL7-F1
#
_cell.length_a   1.000
_cell.length_b   1.000
_cell.length_c   1.000
_cell.angle_alpha   90.00
_cell.angle_beta   90.00
_cell.angle_gamma   90.00
#
_symmetry.space_group_name_H-M   'P 1'
#
loop_
_entity.id
_entity.type
_entity.pdbx_description
1 polymer ?
#
loop_
_entity_poly.entity_id
_entity_poly.type
_entity_poly.pdbx_seq_one_letter_code
_entity_poly.pdbx_strand_id
1 'polypeptide(L)'
;MQTRCAGFDELPAGRFYRRASCAVEAKTSRHLTVPCTRCGRAAAEIALLPATETGESMWHGRDRLERTDFLGTVVKFGTYAQLLKFFETLCRGEYAAVRTDDADFVAFYCDDCGQVYCDQCWRVGTPVFDEGFYDYTLGTCPQGHEQIVDD
;
A
#
# COMPACT_ATOMS: atom_id res chain seq x y z
N MET A 1 -26.32 32.44 71.24
CA MET A 1 -26.71 33.17 70.01
C MET A 1 -25.87 32.63 68.86
N GLN A 2 -26.38 31.62 68.17
CA GLN A 2 -25.79 31.07 66.94
C GLN A 2 -26.90 31.08 65.90
N THR A 3 -26.64 31.74 64.77
CA THR A 3 -27.60 31.86 63.68
C THR A 3 -26.85 31.76 62.36
N ARG A 4 -27.23 30.73 61.59
CA ARG A 4 -27.16 30.56 60.13
C ARG A 4 -25.79 30.62 59.46
N CYS A 5 -25.46 29.54 58.76
CA CYS A 5 -25.12 29.57 57.34
C CYS A 5 -25.71 28.32 56.67
N ALA A 6 -26.71 28.53 55.83
CA ALA A 6 -27.14 27.59 54.80
C ALA A 6 -26.53 28.07 53.48
N GLY A 7 -26.06 27.13 52.65
CA GLY A 7 -25.53 27.40 51.32
C GLY A 7 -25.05 26.11 50.69
N PHE A 8 -26.00 25.30 50.19
CA PHE A 8 -25.73 24.27 49.19
C PHE A 8 -25.79 24.98 47.83
N ASP A 9 -24.65 25.15 47.17
CA ASP A 9 -24.61 25.57 45.77
C ASP A 9 -24.85 24.35 44.86
N GLU A 10 -25.84 24.52 43.99
CA GLU A 10 -26.28 23.56 42.98
C GLU A 10 -25.17 23.31 41.94
N LEU A 11 -24.87 22.04 41.67
CA LEU A 11 -24.01 21.65 40.54
C LEU A 11 -24.81 21.74 39.23
N PRO A 12 -24.30 22.39 38.15
CA PRO A 12 -25.02 22.47 36.89
C PRO A 12 -25.04 21.11 36.18
N ALA A 13 -26.25 20.59 36.01
CA ALA A 13 -26.56 19.52 35.08
C ALA A 13 -26.44 20.04 33.64
N GLY A 14 -25.53 19.48 32.84
CA GLY A 14 -25.46 19.87 31.43
C GLY A 14 -24.23 19.48 30.63
N ARG A 15 -23.63 18.29 30.85
CA ARG A 15 -22.70 17.72 29.85
C ARG A 15 -23.49 16.96 28.80
N PHE A 16 -23.85 17.67 27.73
CA PHE A 16 -24.23 17.03 26.47
C PHE A 16 -23.03 16.25 25.94
N TYR A 17 -23.03 14.94 26.13
CA TYR A 17 -22.17 14.05 25.35
C TYR A 17 -22.63 14.14 23.89
N ARG A 18 -22.00 15.02 23.10
CA ARG A 18 -22.05 14.91 21.64
C ARG A 18 -21.45 13.54 21.32
N ARG A 19 -22.29 12.56 21.02
CA ARG A 19 -21.87 11.37 20.28
C ARG A 19 -21.27 11.90 18.98
N ALA A 20 -19.95 11.95 18.91
CA ALA A 20 -19.27 12.07 17.63
C ALA A 20 -19.75 10.87 16.82
N SER A 21 -20.70 11.12 15.93
CA SER A 21 -21.07 10.16 14.91
C SER A 21 -19.84 10.07 14.03
N CYS A 22 -18.94 9.13 14.32
CA CYS A 22 -17.88 8.74 13.40
C CYS A 22 -18.60 8.25 12.14
N ALA A 23 -18.76 9.14 11.17
CA ALA A 23 -19.11 8.73 9.83
C ALA A 23 -17.98 7.79 9.39
N VAL A 24 -18.30 6.50 9.30
CA VAL A 24 -17.39 5.54 8.72
C VAL A 24 -17.33 5.90 7.24
N GLU A 25 -16.22 6.50 6.80
CA GLU A 25 -16.00 6.71 5.36
C GLU A 25 -16.11 5.37 4.66
N ALA A 26 -16.92 5.32 3.60
CA ALA A 26 -17.11 4.11 2.83
C ALA A 26 -15.80 3.74 2.14
N LYS A 27 -15.29 2.54 2.43
CA LYS A 27 -14.13 1.99 1.73
C LYS A 27 -14.50 1.73 0.27
N THR A 28 -13.66 2.15 -0.66
CA THR A 28 -13.89 2.01 -2.11
C THR A 28 -12.70 1.35 -2.80
N SER A 29 -12.97 0.60 -3.87
CA SER A 29 -11.91 0.08 -4.72
C SER A 29 -11.26 1.21 -5.51
N ARG A 30 -9.93 1.15 -5.70
CA ARG A 30 -9.16 2.14 -6.46
C ARG A 30 -8.15 1.46 -7.36
N HIS A 31 -7.82 2.09 -8.48
CA HIS A 31 -6.92 1.54 -9.48
C HIS A 31 -5.92 2.60 -9.95
N LEU A 32 -4.69 2.15 -10.23
CA LEU A 32 -3.60 2.97 -10.76
C LEU A 32 -2.83 2.15 -11.79
N THR A 33 -2.78 2.63 -13.03
CA THR A 33 -1.88 2.12 -14.06
C THR A 33 -0.60 2.93 -14.04
N VAL A 34 0.55 2.28 -13.86
CA VAL A 34 1.86 2.93 -13.91
C VAL A 34 2.48 2.67 -15.28
N PRO A 35 2.70 3.69 -16.13
CA PRO A 35 3.27 3.49 -17.46
C PRO A 35 4.79 3.29 -17.41
N CYS A 36 5.29 2.43 -18.30
CA CYS A 36 6.71 2.25 -18.58
C CYS A 36 7.27 3.50 -19.26
N THR A 37 8.33 4.06 -18.69
CA THR A 37 9.00 5.26 -19.19
C THR A 37 9.56 5.07 -20.60
N ARG A 38 9.97 3.84 -20.94
CA ARG A 38 10.61 3.53 -22.23
C ARG A 38 9.61 3.30 -23.35
N CYS A 39 8.55 2.53 -23.11
CA CYS A 39 7.67 2.02 -24.18
C CYS A 39 6.19 2.40 -24.01
N GLY A 40 5.81 3.04 -22.89
CA GLY A 40 4.44 3.48 -22.62
C GLY A 40 3.45 2.38 -22.24
N ARG A 41 3.82 1.10 -22.30
CA ARG A 41 3.00 -0.03 -21.80
C ARG A 41 2.84 0.07 -20.28
N ALA A 42 1.84 -0.62 -19.71
CA ALA A 42 1.75 -0.77 -18.26
C ALA A 42 3.03 -1.45 -17.73
N ALA A 43 3.70 -0.79 -16.80
CA ALA A 43 4.77 -1.37 -16.00
C ALA A 43 4.22 -2.07 -14.76
N ALA A 44 3.11 -1.57 -14.22
CA ALA A 44 2.34 -2.21 -13.17
C ALA A 44 0.89 -1.73 -13.22
N GLU A 45 -0.03 -2.63 -12.87
CA GLU A 45 -1.41 -2.31 -12.56
C GLU A 45 -1.62 -2.52 -11.06
N ILE A 46 -2.07 -1.48 -10.36
CA ILE A 46 -2.16 -1.48 -8.90
C ILE A 46 -3.62 -1.28 -8.51
N ALA A 47 -4.14 -2.15 -7.64
CA ALA A 47 -5.52 -2.11 -7.15
C ALA A 47 -5.58 -2.11 -5.62
N LEU A 48 -6.21 -1.10 -5.03
CA LEU A 48 -6.62 -1.11 -3.63
C LEU A 48 -8.03 -1.68 -3.54
N LEU A 49 -8.19 -2.80 -2.85
CA LEU A 49 -9.43 -3.54 -2.77
C LEU A 49 -9.86 -3.68 -1.30
N PRO A 50 -11.02 -3.15 -0.90
CA PRO A 50 -11.53 -3.36 0.44
C PRO A 50 -11.89 -4.83 0.68
N ALA A 51 -11.87 -5.23 1.95
CA ALA A 51 -12.33 -6.54 2.37
C ALA A 51 -13.77 -6.79 1.87
N THR A 52 -13.99 -7.93 1.23
CA THR A 52 -15.36 -8.41 0.98
C THR A 52 -15.82 -9.24 2.18
N GLU A 53 -17.03 -8.96 2.67
CA GLU A 53 -17.63 -9.66 3.82
C GLU A 53 -17.96 -11.12 3.51
N THR A 54 -18.09 -11.47 2.24
CA THR A 54 -18.51 -12.79 1.78
C THR A 54 -17.64 -13.33 0.64
N GLY A 55 -17.19 -14.58 0.79
CA GLY A 55 -16.74 -15.45 -0.29
C GLY A 55 -15.89 -16.62 0.20
N GLU A 56 -15.34 -17.39 -0.74
CA GLU A 56 -14.60 -18.64 -0.49
C GLU A 56 -13.06 -18.55 -0.66
N SER A 57 -12.52 -17.42 -1.11
CA SER A 57 -11.07 -17.17 -1.19
C SER A 57 -10.39 -17.13 0.18
N MET A 58 -9.15 -17.60 0.26
CA MET A 58 -8.32 -17.47 1.47
C MET A 58 -8.01 -16.01 1.89
N TRP A 59 -8.49 -15.03 1.13
CA TRP A 59 -8.25 -13.61 1.29
C TRP A 59 -9.45 -12.84 1.88
N HIS A 60 -10.56 -13.52 2.22
CA HIS A 60 -11.74 -12.87 2.80
C HIS A 60 -11.44 -12.15 4.11
N GLY A 61 -12.21 -11.09 4.36
CA GLY A 61 -12.11 -10.29 5.58
C GLY A 61 -10.89 -9.39 5.69
N ARG A 62 -10.05 -9.28 4.64
CA ARG A 62 -8.85 -8.41 4.64
C ARG A 62 -8.87 -7.42 3.49
N ASP A 63 -8.61 -6.16 3.81
CA ASP A 63 -8.30 -5.15 2.79
C ASP A 63 -6.93 -5.51 2.17
N ARG A 64 -6.77 -5.25 0.88
CA ARG A 64 -5.55 -5.62 0.16
C ARG A 64 -5.18 -4.63 -0.91
N LEU A 65 -3.88 -4.55 -1.17
CA LEU A 65 -3.30 -3.82 -2.27
C LEU A 65 -2.62 -4.84 -3.18
N GLU A 66 -3.05 -4.90 -4.43
CA GLU A 66 -2.54 -5.85 -5.43
C GLU A 66 -1.72 -5.08 -6.47
N ARG A 67 -0.60 -5.67 -6.90
CA ARG A 67 0.17 -5.22 -8.06
C ARG A 67 0.28 -6.38 -9.04
N THR A 68 -0.07 -6.15 -10.30
CA THR A 68 0.05 -7.11 -11.40
C THR A 68 0.97 -6.57 -12.50
N ASP A 69 1.11 -7.34 -13.59
CA ASP A 69 1.88 -7.08 -14.81
C ASP A 69 3.41 -7.13 -14.69
N PHE A 70 3.97 -6.82 -13.52
CA PHE A 70 5.42 -6.94 -13.28
C PHE A 70 5.78 -8.25 -12.57
N LEU A 71 6.38 -9.20 -13.29
CA LEU A 71 6.89 -10.48 -12.74
C LEU A 71 5.87 -11.28 -11.91
N GLY A 72 4.58 -11.13 -12.22
CA GLY A 72 3.50 -11.82 -11.51
C GLY A 72 2.70 -10.88 -10.61
N THR A 73 1.97 -11.48 -9.67
CA THR A 73 1.07 -10.76 -8.75
C THR A 73 1.66 -10.72 -7.36
N VAL A 74 1.73 -9.53 -6.77
CA VAL A 74 2.08 -9.35 -5.36
C VAL A 74 0.93 -8.69 -4.63
N VAL A 75 0.61 -9.24 -3.45
CA VAL A 75 -0.54 -8.84 -2.64
C VAL A 75 -0.06 -8.43 -1.26
N LYS A 76 -0.32 -7.18 -0.90
CA LYS A 76 -0.08 -6.65 0.44
C LYS A 76 -1.39 -6.59 1.22
N PHE A 77 -1.38 -7.11 2.44
CA PHE A 77 -2.51 -7.03 3.36
C PHE A 77 -2.28 -5.98 4.44
N GLY A 78 -3.34 -5.33 4.89
CA GLY A 78 -3.27 -4.32 5.94
C GLY A 78 -4.64 -3.73 6.25
N THR A 79 -4.69 -2.74 7.13
CA THR A 79 -5.91 -1.94 7.27
C THR A 79 -6.10 -1.05 6.04
N TYR A 80 -7.34 -0.81 5.63
CA TYR A 80 -7.64 0.08 4.51
C TYR A 80 -6.92 1.43 4.61
N ALA A 81 -6.85 2.04 5.80
CA ALA A 81 -6.18 3.33 6.00
C ALA A 81 -4.66 3.27 5.72
N GLN A 82 -3.98 2.20 6.18
CA GLN A 82 -2.56 1.99 5.88
C GLN A 82 -2.32 1.77 4.39
N LEU A 83 -3.14 0.91 3.77
CA LEU A 83 -3.03 0.62 2.34
C LEU A 83 -3.40 1.81 1.46
N LEU A 84 -4.37 2.64 1.89
CA LEU A 84 -4.73 3.88 1.21
C LEU A 84 -3.57 4.87 1.22
N LYS A 85 -2.91 5.07 2.37
CA LYS A 85 -1.72 5.93 2.45
C LYS A 85 -0.63 5.44 1.48
N PHE A 86 -0.40 4.13 1.43
CA PHE A 86 0.57 3.50 0.52
C PHE A 86 0.18 3.71 -0.95
N PHE A 87 -1.09 3.47 -1.31
CA PHE A 87 -1.64 3.71 -2.64
C PHE A 87 -1.51 5.18 -3.06
N GLU A 88 -1.78 6.13 -2.17
CA GLU A 88 -1.66 7.57 -2.46
C GLU A 88 -0.21 7.98 -2.72
N THR A 89 0.77 7.38 -2.03
CA THR A 89 2.20 7.57 -2.32
C THR A 89 2.55 7.07 -3.72
N LEU A 90 2.01 5.93 -4.13
CA LEU A 90 2.18 5.41 -5.50
C LEU A 90 1.54 6.35 -6.56
N CYS A 91 0.35 6.91 -6.28
CA CYS A 91 -0.31 7.87 -7.17
C CYS A 91 0.50 9.16 -7.37
N ARG A 92 1.32 9.57 -6.38
CA ARG A 92 2.21 10.73 -6.49
C ARG A 92 3.53 10.41 -7.21
N GLY A 93 3.75 9.15 -7.60
CA GLY A 93 4.99 8.72 -8.24
C GLY A 93 6.19 8.65 -7.28
N GLU A 94 5.95 8.60 -5.96
CA GLU A 94 7.00 8.59 -4.93
C GLU A 94 7.56 7.16 -4.73
N TYR A 95 7.96 6.49 -5.83
CA TYR A 95 8.34 5.08 -5.83
C TYR A 95 9.58 4.79 -4.97
N ALA A 96 10.54 5.71 -4.88
CA ALA A 96 11.70 5.59 -4.00
C ALA A 96 11.30 5.46 -2.51
N ALA A 97 10.29 6.24 -2.08
CA ALA A 97 9.79 6.17 -0.71
C ALA A 97 9.09 4.82 -0.46
N VAL A 98 8.30 4.35 -1.44
CA VAL A 98 7.63 3.05 -1.36
C VAL A 98 8.62 1.89 -1.32
N ARG A 99 9.70 1.97 -2.11
CA ARG A 99 10.75 0.94 -2.15
C ARG A 99 11.44 0.74 -0.81
N THR A 100 11.58 1.82 -0.02
CA THR A 100 12.16 1.74 1.32
C THR A 100 11.28 0.90 2.26
N ASP A 101 9.96 0.90 2.05
CA ASP A 101 9.00 0.14 2.86
C ASP A 101 8.78 -1.29 2.32
N ASP A 102 8.82 -1.47 1.00
CA ASP A 102 8.50 -2.72 0.32
C ASP A 102 9.13 -2.74 -1.09
N ALA A 103 10.32 -3.33 -1.21
CA ALA A 103 11.10 -3.29 -2.44
C ALA A 103 10.46 -4.13 -3.57
N ASP A 104 9.87 -5.27 -3.23
CA ASP A 104 9.24 -6.16 -4.20
C ASP A 104 8.02 -5.51 -4.80
N PHE A 105 7.15 -4.89 -3.97
CA PHE A 105 5.92 -4.28 -4.45
C PHE A 105 6.16 -3.26 -5.58
N VAL A 106 7.31 -2.60 -5.59
CA VAL A 106 7.75 -1.65 -6.62
C VAL A 106 8.99 -2.11 -7.39
N ALA A 107 9.19 -3.42 -7.57
CA ALA A 107 10.34 -3.95 -8.32
C ALA A 107 10.44 -3.46 -9.78
N PHE A 108 9.34 -2.93 -10.35
CA PHE A 108 9.32 -2.27 -11.66
C PHE A 108 10.08 -0.92 -11.71
N TYR A 109 10.39 -0.33 -10.55
CA TYR A 109 11.14 0.92 -10.38
C TYR A 109 12.63 0.63 -10.22
N CYS A 110 13.46 1.32 -11.00
CA CYS A 110 14.91 1.24 -10.87
C CYS A 110 15.41 2.31 -9.89
N ASP A 111 16.10 1.88 -8.84
CA ASP A 111 16.55 2.77 -7.75
C ASP A 111 17.60 3.78 -8.22
N ASP A 112 18.53 3.33 -9.07
CA ASP A 112 19.64 4.17 -9.55
C ASP A 112 19.20 5.28 -10.51
N CYS A 113 18.28 4.99 -11.44
CA CYS A 113 17.85 5.98 -12.44
C CYS A 113 16.54 6.69 -12.11
N GLY A 114 15.81 6.24 -11.08
CA GLY A 114 14.55 6.83 -10.67
C GLY A 114 13.40 6.65 -11.67
N GLN A 115 13.49 5.67 -12.57
CA GLN A 115 12.51 5.44 -13.63
C GLN A 115 11.80 4.10 -13.49
N VAL A 116 10.57 4.04 -14.01
CA VAL A 116 9.74 2.84 -14.04
C VAL A 116 9.77 2.17 -15.41
N TYR A 117 9.91 0.84 -15.43
CA TYR A 117 9.92 0.04 -16.65
C TYR A 117 9.06 -1.23 -16.51
N CYS A 118 8.40 -1.62 -17.60
CA CYS A 118 7.67 -2.89 -17.64
C CYS A 118 8.61 -4.10 -17.70
N ASP A 119 8.07 -5.27 -17.36
CA ASP A 119 8.71 -6.58 -17.44
C ASP A 119 9.43 -6.84 -18.77
N GLN A 120 8.85 -6.38 -19.90
CA GLN A 120 9.44 -6.53 -21.24
C GLN A 120 10.63 -5.60 -21.51
N CYS A 121 10.74 -4.50 -20.77
CA CYS A 121 11.85 -3.55 -20.90
C CYS A 121 12.98 -3.86 -19.91
N TRP A 122 12.68 -4.55 -18.82
CA TRP A 122 13.69 -5.17 -17.97
C TRP A 122 14.31 -6.36 -18.69
N ARG A 123 15.63 -6.48 -18.61
CA ARG A 123 16.32 -7.72 -18.94
C ARG A 123 16.44 -8.54 -17.66
N VAL A 124 15.47 -9.42 -17.46
CA VAL A 124 15.40 -10.31 -16.29
C VAL A 124 16.42 -11.43 -16.45
N GLY A 125 17.24 -11.64 -15.42
CA GLY A 125 18.25 -12.68 -15.37
C GLY A 125 17.67 -14.05 -14.98
N THR A 126 18.57 -15.02 -14.83
CA THR A 126 18.19 -16.34 -14.30
C THR A 126 17.99 -16.24 -12.78
N PRO A 127 16.97 -16.91 -12.21
CA PRO A 127 16.84 -17.07 -10.77
C PRO A 127 18.11 -17.64 -10.14
N VAL A 128 18.48 -17.08 -8.98
CA VAL A 128 19.57 -17.54 -8.14
C VAL A 128 18.99 -18.47 -7.07
N PHE A 129 19.65 -19.61 -6.88
CA PHE A 129 19.28 -20.60 -5.88
C PHE A 129 20.43 -20.76 -4.89
N ASP A 130 20.12 -20.77 -3.60
CA ASP A 130 21.05 -21.12 -2.53
C ASP A 130 20.54 -22.37 -1.79
N GLU A 131 21.43 -23.34 -1.58
CA GLU A 131 21.12 -24.64 -0.98
C GLU A 131 19.90 -25.38 -1.58
N GLY A 132 19.57 -25.13 -2.85
CA GLY A 132 18.41 -25.72 -3.53
C GLY A 132 17.08 -24.99 -3.30
N PHE A 133 17.10 -23.86 -2.60
CA PHE A 133 15.98 -22.96 -2.42
C PHE A 133 16.14 -21.72 -3.31
N TYR A 134 15.02 -21.18 -3.77
CA TYR A 134 15.02 -19.89 -4.46
C TYR A 134 15.49 -18.80 -3.49
N ASP A 135 16.45 -17.98 -3.94
CA ASP A 135 17.00 -16.87 -3.15
C ASP A 135 16.54 -15.52 -3.74
N TYR A 136 16.88 -15.22 -4.99
CA TYR A 136 16.43 -13.99 -5.66
C TYR A 136 16.57 -14.06 -7.19
N THR A 137 15.99 -13.09 -7.89
CA THR A 137 16.20 -12.85 -9.32
C THR A 137 16.73 -11.44 -9.55
N LEU A 138 17.82 -11.31 -10.31
CA LEU A 138 18.35 -10.02 -10.76
C LEU A 138 17.69 -9.57 -12.06
N GLY A 139 17.53 -8.27 -12.23
CA GLY A 139 17.15 -7.63 -13.48
C GLY A 139 18.09 -6.49 -13.83
N THR A 140 18.29 -6.25 -15.13
CA THR A 140 18.95 -5.03 -15.63
C THR A 140 17.91 -4.10 -16.27
N CYS A 141 17.86 -2.84 -15.83
CA CYS A 141 16.97 -1.84 -16.44
C CYS A 141 17.52 -1.37 -17.80
N PRO A 142 16.73 -0.63 -18.62
CA PRO A 142 17.19 -0.08 -19.90
C PRO A 142 18.41 0.85 -19.83
N GLN A 143 18.70 1.44 -18.67
CA GLN A 143 19.90 2.28 -18.46
C GLN A 143 21.14 1.46 -18.08
N GLY A 144 21.01 0.15 -17.91
CA GLY A 144 22.13 -0.74 -17.58
C GLY A 144 22.36 -1.00 -16.09
N HIS A 145 21.54 -0.42 -15.21
CA HIS A 145 21.61 -0.68 -13.77
C HIS A 145 21.01 -2.04 -13.40
N GLU A 146 21.67 -2.76 -12.51
CA GLU A 146 21.28 -4.09 -12.03
C GLU A 146 20.74 -4.00 -10.60
N GLN A 147 19.64 -4.70 -10.32
CA GLN A 147 19.07 -4.83 -8.97
C GLN A 147 18.29 -6.13 -8.84
N ILE A 148 17.97 -6.50 -7.60
CA ILE A 148 17.00 -7.56 -7.31
C ILE A 148 15.60 -7.07 -7.73
N VAL A 149 14.90 -7.90 -8.49
CA VAL A 149 13.54 -7.63 -9.01
C VAL A 149 12.50 -8.62 -8.47
N ASP A 150 12.92 -9.65 -7.76
CA ASP A 150 12.09 -10.66 -7.10
C ASP A 150 12.94 -11.33 -6.01
N ASP A 151 12.46 -11.40 -4.76
CA ASP A 151 13.08 -12.10 -3.62
C ASP A 151 12.07 -12.96 -2.83
#